data_AF-A0A087DDY9-F1
#
_entry.id   AF-A0A087DDY9-F1
#
_cell.length_a   1.000
_cell.length_b   1.000
_cell.length_c   1.000
_cell.angle_alpha   90.00
_cell.angle_beta   90.00
_cell.angle_gamma   90.00
#
_symmetry.space_group_name_H-M   'P 1'
#
loop_
_entity.id
_entity.type
_entity.pdbx_description
1 polymer ?
#
loop_
_entity_poly.entity_id
_entity_poly.type
_entity_poly.pdbx_seq_one_letter_code
_entity_poly.pdbx_strand_id
1 'polypeptide(L)'
;MSGTLESLLPLFTADDVPCTGPEEIPSPRFEPVLDERALRATRPGGGLSRYPMLYIGEGCNTMFLLNQGKVIWSYSTGEGWEYDDIWVLSDGNIVFSRQSWAGMVTPTKRLIWRYEIGGPWAAIRLRNGNTLITAEAERRTVEVDRKGNIVWQCTLDEIPEPYRLADSQSCVRLRNGNTVLCSRGDGGRAPQLLEVTPDKEVVWSVYDWDVLGPASAVQILSDPGVPEVPGDCER
;
A
#
# COMPACT_ATOMS: atom_id res chain seq x y z
N MET A 1 -10.51 22.10 7.17
CA MET A 1 -9.45 21.63 8.09
C MET A 1 -9.29 20.14 7.81
N SER A 2 -8.20 19.71 7.17
CA SER A 2 -7.95 18.27 7.01
C SER A 2 -7.44 17.73 8.35
N GLY A 3 -8.13 16.77 8.94
CA GLY A 3 -7.64 16.04 10.09
C GLY A 3 -6.40 15.22 9.72
N THR A 4 -5.47 15.07 10.64
CA THR A 4 -4.36 14.11 10.52
C THR A 4 -4.92 12.69 10.58
N LEU A 5 -4.21 11.69 10.04
CA LEU A 5 -4.64 10.28 10.17
C LEU A 5 -4.74 9.85 11.64
N GLU A 6 -3.99 10.49 12.54
CA GLU A 6 -4.07 10.25 13.98
C GLU A 6 -5.47 10.53 14.54
N SER A 7 -6.22 11.46 13.94
CA SER A 7 -7.61 11.73 14.34
C SER A 7 -8.58 10.57 14.06
N LEU A 8 -8.16 9.58 13.27
CA LEU A 8 -8.93 8.38 12.94
C LEU A 8 -8.74 7.26 13.98
N LEU A 9 -7.77 7.37 14.90
CA LEU A 9 -7.49 6.33 15.90
C LEU A 9 -8.73 5.89 16.70
N PRO A 10 -9.64 6.78 17.14
CA PRO A 10 -10.86 6.37 17.84
C PRO A 10 -11.76 5.42 17.04
N LEU A 11 -11.69 5.42 15.70
CA LEU A 11 -12.48 4.51 14.87
C LEU A 11 -12.03 3.04 15.02
N PHE A 12 -10.76 2.80 15.36
CA PHE A 12 -10.18 1.47 15.48
C PHE A 12 -10.30 0.87 16.90
N THR A 13 -10.64 1.70 17.89
CA THR A 13 -10.71 1.31 19.30
C THR A 13 -12.04 1.66 19.95
N ALA A 14 -13.07 1.96 19.15
CA ALA A 14 -14.42 2.21 19.66
C ALA A 14 -15.04 0.93 20.25
N ASP A 15 -16.01 1.10 21.15
CA ASP A 15 -16.65 -0.02 21.88
C ASP A 15 -17.33 -1.05 20.95
N ASP A 16 -17.69 -0.65 19.74
CA ASP A 16 -18.32 -1.49 18.72
C ASP A 16 -17.32 -2.20 17.80
N VAL A 17 -16.01 -1.98 17.96
CA VAL A 17 -14.97 -2.70 17.23
C VAL A 17 -14.77 -4.07 17.86
N PRO A 18 -15.06 -5.17 17.14
CA PRO A 18 -14.93 -6.51 17.71
C PRO A 18 -13.46 -6.94 17.82
N CYS A 19 -13.13 -7.87 18.72
CA CYS A 19 -11.81 -8.49 18.75
C CYS A 19 -11.47 -9.21 17.44
N THR A 20 -12.47 -9.86 16.83
CA THR A 20 -12.38 -10.56 15.54
C THR A 20 -13.56 -10.15 14.67
N GLY A 21 -13.28 -9.75 13.44
CA GLY A 21 -14.30 -9.34 12.47
C GLY A 21 -15.12 -10.51 11.94
N PRO A 22 -16.31 -10.26 11.36
CA PRO A 22 -17.18 -11.33 10.89
C PRO A 22 -16.62 -12.06 9.65
N GLU A 23 -15.84 -11.38 8.80
CA GLU A 23 -15.12 -11.99 7.67
C GLU A 23 -13.62 -12.19 7.95
N GLU A 24 -13.16 -11.92 9.19
CA GLU A 24 -11.76 -12.07 9.58
C GLU A 24 -11.42 -13.56 9.76
N ILE A 25 -10.30 -13.98 9.19
CA ILE A 25 -9.77 -15.32 9.38
C ILE A 25 -8.46 -15.16 10.16
N PRO A 26 -8.40 -15.61 11.44
CA PRO A 26 -7.18 -15.51 12.22
C PRO A 26 -6.01 -16.20 11.52
N SER A 27 -4.84 -15.57 11.56
CA SER A 27 -3.60 -16.22 11.14
C SER A 27 -3.05 -17.05 12.31
N PRO A 28 -2.52 -18.25 12.08
CA PRO A 28 -1.87 -19.05 13.12
C PRO A 28 -0.54 -18.44 13.62
N ARG A 29 -0.07 -17.36 12.99
CA ARG A 29 1.21 -16.71 13.31
C ARG A 29 1.07 -15.70 14.46
N PHE A 30 2.09 -15.72 15.31
CA PHE A 30 2.18 -15.23 16.68
C PHE A 30 1.54 -13.86 16.98
N GLU A 31 1.04 -13.76 18.22
CA GLU A 31 0.85 -12.48 18.92
C GLU A 31 2.13 -11.64 18.83
N PRO A 32 2.03 -10.35 18.47
CA PRO A 32 3.18 -9.47 18.34
C PRO A 32 3.87 -9.30 19.69
N VAL A 33 5.14 -9.70 19.78
CA VAL A 33 5.99 -9.47 20.96
C VAL A 33 6.73 -8.15 20.76
N LEU A 34 6.25 -7.09 21.42
CA LEU A 34 6.91 -5.78 21.42
C LEU A 34 7.96 -5.73 22.54
N ASP A 35 9.18 -5.27 22.22
CA ASP A 35 10.28 -5.21 23.20
C ASP A 35 10.05 -4.10 24.22
N GLU A 36 9.45 -4.44 25.37
CA GLU A 36 9.19 -3.50 26.47
C GLU A 36 10.45 -2.83 27.02
N ARG A 37 11.65 -3.41 26.82
CA ARG A 37 12.91 -2.79 27.27
C ARG A 37 13.14 -1.47 26.55
N ALA A 38 12.75 -1.38 25.28
CA ALA A 38 12.86 -0.16 24.49
C ALA A 38 11.85 0.92 24.93
N LEU A 39 10.68 0.52 25.45
CA LEU A 39 9.65 1.44 25.96
C LEU A 39 10.05 2.13 27.28
N ARG A 40 10.84 1.47 28.11
CA ARG A 40 11.29 1.99 29.42
C ARG A 40 12.54 2.86 29.33
N ALA A 41 13.24 2.84 28.19
CA ALA A 41 14.42 3.64 27.99
C ALA A 41 14.03 5.10 27.75
N THR A 42 14.31 5.98 28.71
CA THR A 42 14.22 7.44 28.51
C THR A 42 15.33 7.88 27.56
N ARG A 43 15.00 7.94 26.27
CA ARG A 43 15.87 8.47 25.21
C ARG A 43 15.32 9.82 24.73
N PRO A 44 16.19 10.78 24.34
CA PRO A 44 15.74 11.99 23.64
C PRO A 44 14.81 11.64 22.45
N GLY A 45 13.74 12.40 22.26
CA GLY A 45 12.75 12.18 21.18
C GLY A 45 11.62 11.18 21.47
N GLY A 46 11.62 10.49 22.62
CA GLY A 46 10.47 9.66 23.06
C GLY A 46 10.24 8.35 22.28
N GLY A 47 11.02 8.09 21.22
CA GLY A 47 10.97 6.86 20.43
C GLY A 47 9.74 6.75 19.51
N LEU A 48 9.71 5.75 18.64
CA LEU A 48 8.60 5.53 17.69
C LEU A 48 7.28 5.17 18.36
N SER A 49 7.30 4.73 19.63
CA SER A 49 6.09 4.33 20.36
C SER A 49 5.07 5.47 20.46
N ARG A 50 5.48 6.74 20.39
CA ARG A 50 4.56 7.88 20.44
C ARG A 50 3.74 8.10 19.16
N TYR A 51 4.12 7.49 18.04
CA TYR A 51 3.47 7.67 16.76
C TYR A 51 2.59 6.47 16.43
N PRO A 52 1.34 6.68 16.00
CA PRO A 52 0.53 5.60 15.47
C PRO A 52 1.07 5.14 14.11
N MET A 53 1.11 3.82 13.88
CA MET A 53 1.68 3.24 12.67
C MET A 53 0.82 2.07 12.20
N LEU A 54 0.43 2.08 10.92
CA LEU A 54 -0.07 0.87 10.27
C LEU A 54 1.13 0.08 9.75
N TYR A 55 1.16 -1.22 10.03
CA TYR A 55 2.29 -2.09 9.75
C TYR A 55 1.85 -3.43 9.16
N ILE A 56 2.60 -3.87 8.18
CA ILE A 56 2.64 -5.24 7.63
C ILE A 56 4.09 -5.68 7.59
N GLY A 57 4.32 -6.99 7.57
CA GLY A 57 5.65 -7.55 7.42
C GLY A 57 5.65 -8.65 6.38
N GLU A 58 6.80 -8.82 5.74
CA GLU A 58 7.06 -9.95 4.84
C GLU A 58 6.87 -11.28 5.61
N GLY A 59 6.21 -12.24 4.99
CA GLY A 59 5.77 -13.52 5.55
C GLY A 59 4.66 -13.40 6.59
N CYS A 60 4.04 -12.23 6.76
CA CYS A 60 2.98 -12.01 7.75
C CYS A 60 1.61 -11.82 7.10
N ASN A 61 0.62 -12.58 7.57
CA ASN A 61 -0.76 -12.51 7.10
C ASN A 61 -1.65 -11.64 8.00
N THR A 62 -1.05 -10.77 8.81
CA THR A 62 -1.77 -9.91 9.76
C THR A 62 -1.31 -8.47 9.58
N MET A 63 -2.28 -7.57 9.39
CA MET A 63 -2.08 -6.13 9.49
C MET A 63 -2.14 -5.72 10.96
N PHE A 64 -1.31 -4.77 11.37
CA PHE A 64 -1.28 -4.25 12.73
C PHE A 64 -1.36 -2.73 12.73
N LEU A 65 -2.23 -2.17 13.57
CA LEU A 65 -2.16 -0.77 13.96
C LEU A 65 -1.50 -0.68 15.32
N LEU A 66 -0.34 -0.03 15.37
CA LEU A 66 0.42 0.21 16.58
C LEU A 66 0.16 1.63 17.06
N ASN A 67 0.01 1.82 18.36
CA ASN A 67 -0.02 3.13 19.00
C ASN A 67 0.49 3.00 20.44
N GLN A 68 1.27 3.96 20.92
CA GLN A 68 1.83 3.95 22.29
C GLN A 68 2.63 2.68 22.60
N GLY A 69 3.30 2.11 21.59
CA GLY A 69 4.07 0.87 21.75
C GLY A 69 3.21 -0.36 22.02
N LYS A 70 1.93 -0.34 21.62
CA LYS A 70 1.00 -1.46 21.72
C LYS A 70 0.32 -1.69 20.38
N VAL A 71 -0.03 -2.93 20.10
CA VAL A 71 -1.01 -3.22 19.05
C VAL A 71 -2.40 -2.87 19.58
N ILE A 72 -3.07 -1.94 18.92
CA ILE A 72 -4.41 -1.47 19.29
C ILE A 72 -5.50 -2.02 18.36
N TRP A 73 -5.10 -2.52 17.19
CA TRP A 73 -5.98 -3.17 16.23
C TRP A 73 -5.15 -4.11 15.35
N SER A 74 -5.77 -5.22 14.93
CA SER A 74 -5.18 -6.17 14.00
C SER A 74 -6.23 -6.68 13.03
N TYR A 75 -5.82 -7.19 11.87
CA TYR A 75 -6.73 -7.88 10.96
C TYR A 75 -5.98 -8.89 10.10
N SER A 76 -6.55 -10.08 9.97
CA SER A 76 -6.00 -11.17 9.18
C SER A 76 -7.04 -11.77 8.23
N THR A 77 -6.58 -12.19 7.05
CA THR A 77 -7.40 -12.94 6.07
C THR A 77 -6.97 -14.40 5.97
N GLY A 78 -6.31 -14.91 7.01
CA GLY A 78 -5.93 -16.30 7.19
C GLY A 78 -4.59 -16.66 6.54
N GLU A 79 -4.30 -17.95 6.56
CA GLU A 79 -3.08 -18.53 5.98
C GLU A 79 -2.92 -18.23 4.48
N GLY A 80 -1.67 -18.31 4.02
CA GLY A 80 -1.30 -18.13 2.62
C GLY A 80 -0.36 -16.92 2.46
N TRP A 81 -0.69 -16.06 1.51
CA TRP A 81 0.17 -14.96 1.08
C TRP A 81 0.11 -13.73 2.00
N GLU A 82 1.22 -13.01 2.08
CA GLU A 82 1.37 -11.78 2.85
C GLU A 82 0.58 -10.61 2.25
N TYR A 83 0.50 -9.52 3.02
CA TYR A 83 0.10 -8.23 2.47
C TYR A 83 1.35 -7.50 1.95
N ASP A 84 1.27 -6.95 0.75
CA ASP A 84 2.42 -6.29 0.10
C ASP A 84 2.36 -4.76 0.19
N ASP A 85 1.14 -4.19 0.27
CA ASP A 85 0.90 -2.75 0.36
C ASP A 85 -0.38 -2.46 1.15
N ILE A 86 -0.38 -1.37 1.93
CA ILE A 86 -1.49 -0.94 2.79
C ILE A 86 -1.60 0.58 2.86
N TRP A 87 -2.82 1.09 2.85
CA TRP A 87 -3.09 2.51 3.01
C TRP A 87 -4.33 2.76 3.86
N VAL A 88 -4.19 3.55 4.93
CA VAL A 88 -5.33 4.13 5.65
C VAL A 88 -5.88 5.30 4.84
N LEU A 89 -7.17 5.26 4.55
CA LEU A 89 -7.89 6.32 3.86
C LEU A 89 -8.45 7.34 4.85
N SER A 90 -8.84 8.53 4.35
CA SER A 90 -9.36 9.61 5.20
C SER A 90 -10.67 9.29 5.93
N ASP A 91 -11.36 8.22 5.55
CA ASP A 91 -12.56 7.71 6.20
C ASP A 91 -12.27 6.58 7.20
N GLY A 92 -10.99 6.25 7.42
CA GLY A 92 -10.54 5.18 8.31
C GLY A 92 -10.50 3.79 7.65
N ASN A 93 -11.05 3.61 6.45
CA ASN A 93 -10.95 2.33 5.76
C ASN A 93 -9.50 2.07 5.34
N ILE A 94 -9.11 0.80 5.31
CA ILE A 94 -7.78 0.37 4.88
C ILE A 94 -7.91 -0.33 3.54
N VAL A 95 -7.26 0.18 2.50
CA VAL A 95 -7.07 -0.54 1.23
C VAL A 95 -5.76 -1.32 1.29
N PHE A 96 -5.74 -2.52 0.74
CA PHE A 96 -4.57 -3.39 0.78
C PHE A 96 -4.45 -4.27 -0.46
N SER A 97 -3.23 -4.70 -0.76
CA SER A 97 -2.93 -5.84 -1.63
C SER A 97 -2.52 -7.06 -0.79
N ARG A 98 -2.81 -8.24 -1.31
CA ARG A 98 -2.36 -9.52 -0.79
C ARG A 98 -2.17 -10.41 -1.99
N GLN A 99 -1.02 -11.03 -2.23
CA GLN A 99 -0.59 -11.70 -3.49
C GLN A 99 -1.59 -12.56 -4.32
N SER A 100 -2.85 -12.76 -3.94
CA SER A 100 -3.92 -13.29 -4.81
C SER A 100 -5.18 -12.41 -4.99
N TRP A 101 -5.29 -11.25 -4.32
CA TRP A 101 -6.42 -10.31 -4.44
C TRP A 101 -6.14 -8.97 -3.74
N ALA A 102 -6.86 -7.91 -4.13
CA ALA A 102 -6.84 -6.62 -3.44
C ALA A 102 -8.15 -6.40 -2.66
N GLY A 103 -8.09 -5.70 -1.53
CA GLY A 103 -9.22 -5.57 -0.62
C GLY A 103 -9.35 -4.22 0.06
N MET A 104 -10.49 -4.01 0.71
CA MET A 104 -10.71 -2.87 1.60
C MET A 104 -11.48 -3.29 2.85
N VAL A 105 -10.94 -2.97 4.02
CA VAL A 105 -11.50 -3.32 5.33
C VAL A 105 -11.83 -2.08 6.14
N THR A 106 -12.91 -2.11 6.91
CA THR A 106 -13.29 -1.05 7.84
C THR A 106 -12.54 -1.14 9.17
N PRO A 107 -12.49 -0.07 9.98
CA PRO A 107 -12.02 -0.15 11.37
C PRO A 107 -12.76 -1.20 12.21
N THR A 108 -14.05 -1.43 11.94
CA THR A 108 -14.87 -2.48 12.56
C THR A 108 -14.64 -3.90 11.98
N LYS A 109 -13.53 -4.09 11.24
CA LYS A 109 -13.08 -5.38 10.68
C LYS A 109 -14.06 -5.99 9.67
N ARG A 110 -14.79 -5.16 8.94
CA ARG A 110 -15.67 -5.59 7.83
C ARG A 110 -14.92 -5.54 6.51
N LEU A 111 -14.89 -6.66 5.79
CA LEU A 111 -14.41 -6.66 4.40
C LEU A 111 -15.49 -6.08 3.49
N ILE A 112 -15.29 -4.83 3.02
CA ILE A 112 -16.31 -4.08 2.27
C ILE A 112 -16.06 -4.05 0.76
N TRP A 113 -14.88 -4.48 0.31
CA TRP A 113 -14.56 -4.63 -1.10
C TRP A 113 -13.45 -5.67 -1.29
N ARG A 114 -13.53 -6.42 -2.39
CA ARG A 114 -12.58 -7.46 -2.80
C ARG A 114 -12.51 -7.52 -4.31
N TYR A 115 -11.30 -7.67 -4.85
CA TYR A 115 -11.04 -7.85 -6.26
C TYR A 115 -9.99 -8.95 -6.48
N GLU A 116 -10.41 -10.03 -7.13
CA GLU A 116 -9.51 -11.14 -7.48
C GLU A 116 -8.59 -10.69 -8.61
N ILE A 117 -7.28 -10.77 -8.35
CA ILE A 117 -6.23 -10.49 -9.31
C ILE A 117 -4.98 -11.23 -8.85
N GLY A 118 -4.25 -11.85 -9.77
CA GLY A 118 -3.06 -12.64 -9.47
C GLY A 118 -1.84 -11.76 -9.16
N GLY A 119 -1.24 -11.95 -7.98
CA GLY A 119 0.00 -11.29 -7.59
C GLY A 119 -0.09 -9.77 -7.44
N PRO A 120 -1.12 -9.16 -6.82
CA PRO A 120 -1.15 -7.72 -6.65
C PRO A 120 -0.01 -7.27 -5.75
N TRP A 121 0.81 -6.34 -6.23
CA TRP A 121 1.89 -5.73 -5.45
C TRP A 121 1.37 -4.50 -4.70
N ALA A 122 0.81 -3.52 -5.41
CA ALA A 122 0.24 -2.31 -4.84
C ALA A 122 -1.25 -2.19 -5.12
N ALA A 123 -2.00 -1.59 -4.18
CA ALA A 123 -3.42 -1.27 -4.36
C ALA A 123 -3.75 0.09 -3.73
N ILE A 124 -4.08 1.07 -4.58
CA ILE A 124 -4.26 2.47 -4.16
C ILE A 124 -5.64 2.96 -4.55
N ARG A 125 -6.37 3.51 -3.58
CA ARG A 125 -7.65 4.19 -3.82
C ARG A 125 -7.40 5.58 -4.41
N LEU A 126 -7.93 5.81 -5.61
CA LEU A 126 -7.83 7.08 -6.32
C LEU A 126 -8.91 8.08 -5.86
N ARG A 127 -8.71 9.38 -6.15
CA ARG A 127 -9.63 10.47 -5.79
C ARG A 127 -11.03 10.34 -6.40
N ASN A 128 -11.14 9.72 -7.58
CA ASN A 128 -12.42 9.40 -8.23
C ASN A 128 -13.15 8.22 -7.55
N GLY A 129 -12.47 7.53 -6.64
CA GLY A 129 -12.98 6.37 -5.92
C GLY A 129 -12.75 5.02 -6.59
N ASN A 130 -12.05 5.00 -7.72
CA ASN A 130 -11.55 3.78 -8.35
C ASN A 130 -10.32 3.26 -7.59
N THR A 131 -9.94 2.02 -7.83
CA THR A 131 -8.73 1.43 -7.25
C THR A 131 -7.73 1.13 -8.38
N LEU A 132 -6.50 1.65 -8.26
CA LEU A 132 -5.37 1.31 -9.13
C LEU A 132 -4.59 0.17 -8.50
N ILE A 133 -4.31 -0.88 -9.27
CA ILE A 133 -3.72 -2.13 -8.77
C ILE A 133 -2.65 -2.57 -9.75
N THR A 134 -1.43 -2.79 -9.26
CA THR A 134 -0.37 -3.49 -10.01
C THR A 134 -0.46 -4.97 -9.70
N ALA A 135 -0.34 -5.83 -10.70
CA ALA A 135 -0.38 -7.27 -10.56
C ALA A 135 0.80 -7.92 -11.29
N GLU A 136 1.76 -8.39 -10.50
CA GLU A 136 2.99 -9.00 -10.96
C GLU A 136 2.73 -10.31 -11.71
N ALA A 137 1.96 -11.23 -11.10
CA ALA A 137 1.68 -12.53 -11.70
C ALA A 137 0.84 -12.43 -12.98
N GLU A 138 -0.01 -11.40 -13.08
CA GLU A 138 -0.79 -11.11 -14.30
C GLU A 138 -0.09 -10.18 -15.30
N ARG A 139 1.11 -9.67 -14.96
CA ARG A 139 1.90 -8.79 -15.83
C ARG A 139 1.10 -7.58 -16.34
N ARG A 140 0.33 -6.95 -15.44
CA ARG A 140 -0.49 -5.78 -15.78
C ARG A 140 -0.75 -4.87 -14.60
N THR A 141 -1.07 -3.63 -14.92
CA THR A 141 -1.69 -2.67 -14.00
C THR A 141 -3.12 -2.42 -14.44
N VAL A 142 -4.06 -2.38 -13.51
CA VAL A 142 -5.49 -2.12 -13.79
C VAL A 142 -6.02 -1.01 -12.90
N GLU A 143 -6.89 -0.18 -13.45
CA GLU A 143 -7.79 0.68 -12.68
C GLU A 143 -9.19 0.07 -12.75
N VAL A 144 -9.78 -0.18 -11.58
CA VAL A 144 -11.12 -0.76 -11.46
C VAL A 144 -12.06 0.21 -10.76
N ASP A 145 -13.30 0.27 -11.24
CA ASP A 145 -14.36 1.01 -10.56
C ASP A 145 -14.80 0.29 -9.26
N ARG A 146 -15.69 0.93 -8.49
CA ARG A 146 -16.21 0.35 -7.23
C ARG A 146 -16.97 -0.97 -7.42
N LYS A 147 -17.44 -1.27 -8.63
CA LYS A 147 -18.14 -2.51 -8.98
C LYS A 147 -17.16 -3.60 -9.46
N GLY A 148 -15.87 -3.27 -9.61
CA GLY A 148 -14.85 -4.18 -10.11
C GLY A 148 -14.71 -4.19 -11.63
N ASN A 149 -15.34 -3.26 -12.35
CA ASN A 149 -15.14 -3.16 -13.80
C ASN A 149 -13.79 -2.52 -14.08
N ILE A 150 -13.00 -3.11 -14.98
CA ILE A 150 -11.76 -2.50 -15.49
C ILE A 150 -12.15 -1.28 -16.33
N VAL A 151 -11.72 -0.10 -15.91
CA VAL A 151 -11.94 1.17 -16.63
C VAL A 151 -10.68 1.67 -17.31
N TRP A 152 -9.52 1.17 -16.91
CA TRP A 152 -8.23 1.36 -17.58
C TRP A 152 -7.32 0.18 -17.26
N GLN A 153 -6.40 -0.16 -18.16
CA GLN A 153 -5.36 -1.15 -17.90
C GLN A 153 -4.12 -0.87 -18.75
N CYS A 154 -2.96 -1.33 -18.29
CA CYS A 154 -1.72 -1.40 -19.06
C CYS A 154 -1.04 -2.73 -18.77
N THR A 155 -0.94 -3.61 -19.76
CA THR A 155 -0.12 -4.82 -19.65
C THR A 155 1.33 -4.50 -19.96
N LEU A 156 2.27 -5.31 -19.47
CA LEU A 156 3.69 -5.13 -19.80
C LEU A 156 3.95 -5.29 -21.30
N ASP A 157 3.14 -6.08 -22.01
CA ASP A 157 3.28 -6.31 -23.46
C ASP A 157 2.75 -5.13 -24.30
N GLU A 158 1.85 -4.31 -23.76
CA GLU A 158 1.42 -3.05 -24.37
C GLU A 158 2.53 -1.97 -24.33
N ILE A 159 3.53 -2.13 -23.47
CA ILE A 159 4.69 -1.24 -23.39
C ILE A 159 5.73 -1.68 -24.43
N PRO A 160 6.11 -0.81 -25.38
CA PRO A 160 7.07 -1.15 -26.43
C PRO A 160 8.50 -1.23 -25.88
N GLU A 161 9.34 -2.04 -26.54
CA GLU A 161 10.79 -1.99 -26.34
C GLU A 161 11.34 -0.60 -26.75
N PRO A 162 12.39 -0.09 -26.06
CA PRO A 162 13.14 -0.71 -24.97
C PRO A 162 12.54 -0.43 -23.57
N TYR A 163 11.32 0.10 -23.49
CA TYR A 163 10.72 0.55 -22.24
C TYR A 163 9.97 -0.55 -21.49
N ARG A 164 9.84 -1.75 -22.05
CA ARG A 164 9.07 -2.82 -21.44
C ARG A 164 9.58 -3.13 -20.03
N LEU A 165 8.70 -2.96 -19.05
CA LEU A 165 8.99 -3.32 -17.65
C LEU A 165 9.03 -4.85 -17.50
N ALA A 166 9.87 -5.32 -16.58
CA ALA A 166 10.05 -6.75 -16.32
C ALA A 166 8.91 -7.35 -15.49
N ASP A 167 8.46 -6.56 -14.51
CA ASP A 167 7.47 -6.88 -13.50
C ASP A 167 6.70 -5.60 -13.11
N SER A 168 5.84 -5.67 -12.11
CA SER A 168 5.05 -4.52 -11.64
C SER A 168 5.15 -4.40 -10.13
N GLN A 169 5.79 -3.32 -9.67
CA GLN A 169 5.94 -2.99 -8.25
C GLN A 169 4.91 -1.93 -7.84
N SER A 170 5.29 -0.89 -7.10
CA SER A 170 4.40 0.24 -6.82
C SER A 170 3.99 1.03 -8.08
N CYS A 171 2.89 1.76 -7.96
CA CYS A 171 2.42 2.67 -8.99
C CYS A 171 1.82 3.94 -8.37
N VAL A 172 1.73 5.02 -9.16
CA VAL A 172 1.06 6.26 -8.74
C VAL A 172 0.31 6.86 -9.92
N ARG A 173 -0.94 7.30 -9.70
CA ARG A 173 -1.66 8.13 -10.66
C ARG A 173 -1.34 9.61 -10.41
N LEU A 174 -0.72 10.25 -11.39
CA LEU A 174 -0.44 11.68 -11.38
C LEU A 174 -1.69 12.52 -11.62
N ARG A 175 -1.66 13.77 -11.18
CA ARG A 175 -2.78 14.73 -11.33
C ARG A 175 -3.16 15.02 -12.78
N ASN A 176 -2.20 14.93 -13.70
CA ASN A 176 -2.43 15.10 -15.14
C ASN A 176 -3.08 13.86 -15.80
N GLY A 177 -3.29 12.77 -15.05
CA GLY A 177 -3.86 11.51 -15.56
C GLY A 177 -2.81 10.47 -15.94
N ASN A 178 -1.53 10.84 -16.01
CA ASN A 178 -0.45 9.90 -16.30
C ASN A 178 -0.24 8.93 -15.15
N THR A 179 0.29 7.75 -15.44
CA THR A 179 0.56 6.71 -14.44
C THR A 179 2.05 6.44 -14.37
N VAL A 180 2.61 6.52 -13.17
CA VAL A 180 3.98 6.11 -12.85
C VAL A 180 3.96 4.64 -12.45
N LEU A 181 4.85 3.84 -13.04
CA LEU A 181 4.96 2.40 -12.83
C LEU A 181 6.40 2.04 -12.46
N CYS A 182 6.59 1.28 -11.39
CA CYS A 182 7.91 0.80 -10.96
C CYS A 182 8.13 -0.68 -11.32
N SER A 183 9.40 -1.06 -11.49
CA SER A 183 9.86 -2.42 -11.76
C SER A 183 11.20 -2.69 -11.09
N ARG A 184 11.44 -3.97 -10.73
CA ARG A 184 12.77 -4.43 -10.31
C ARG A 184 13.75 -4.58 -11.47
N GLY A 185 13.28 -4.44 -12.72
CA GLY A 185 14.12 -4.24 -13.89
C GLY A 185 14.92 -5.44 -14.37
N ASP A 186 14.54 -6.66 -13.96
CA ASP A 186 15.14 -7.94 -14.39
C ASP A 186 16.68 -7.96 -14.32
N GLY A 187 17.24 -7.48 -13.21
CA GLY A 187 18.70 -7.45 -13.01
C GLY A 187 19.43 -6.56 -14.01
N GLY A 188 18.82 -5.45 -14.44
CA GLY A 188 19.46 -4.45 -15.31
C GLY A 188 19.02 -4.47 -16.76
N ARG A 189 18.06 -5.31 -17.13
CA ARG A 189 17.61 -5.52 -18.52
C ARG A 189 16.34 -4.75 -18.89
N ALA A 190 15.66 -4.17 -17.91
CA ALA A 190 14.46 -3.36 -18.12
C ALA A 190 14.56 -2.04 -17.33
N PRO A 191 13.77 -1.01 -17.69
CA PRO A 191 13.74 0.24 -16.94
C PRO A 191 13.31 0.01 -15.48
N GLN A 192 13.78 0.87 -14.57
CA GLN A 192 13.32 0.88 -13.18
C GLN A 192 11.91 1.47 -13.03
N LEU A 193 11.60 2.51 -13.82
CA LEU A 193 10.39 3.30 -13.65
C LEU A 193 9.98 3.92 -14.98
N LEU A 194 8.68 3.94 -15.26
CA LEU A 194 8.09 4.65 -16.40
C LEU A 194 7.01 5.63 -15.96
N GLU A 195 6.84 6.70 -16.72
CA GLU A 195 5.61 7.48 -16.76
C GLU A 195 4.91 7.21 -18.10
N VAL A 196 3.63 6.81 -18.03
CA VAL A 196 2.78 6.57 -19.21
C VAL A 196 1.55 7.47 -19.21
N THR A 197 1.10 7.90 -20.39
CA THR A 197 -0.17 8.64 -20.56
C THR A 197 -1.39 7.75 -20.31
N PRO A 198 -2.61 8.31 -20.20
CA PRO A 198 -3.85 7.50 -20.23
C PRO A 198 -3.96 6.59 -21.46
N ASP A 199 -3.39 7.02 -22.60
CA ASP A 199 -3.32 6.26 -23.85
C ASP A 199 -2.13 5.29 -23.89
N LYS A 200 -1.41 5.13 -22.76
CA LYS A 200 -0.30 4.20 -22.53
C LYS A 200 0.98 4.53 -23.31
N GLU A 201 1.11 5.76 -23.78
CA GLU A 201 2.33 6.26 -24.40
C GLU A 201 3.38 6.53 -23.33
N VAL A 202 4.60 6.02 -23.51
CA VAL A 202 5.72 6.28 -22.60
C VAL A 202 6.22 7.71 -22.82
N VAL A 203 6.17 8.54 -21.78
CA VAL A 203 6.63 9.95 -21.85
C VAL A 203 7.91 10.18 -21.08
N TRP A 204 8.25 9.30 -20.13
CA TRP A 204 9.49 9.38 -19.37
C TRP A 204 9.87 8.00 -18.79
N SER A 205 11.17 7.79 -18.55
CA SER A 205 11.70 6.56 -17.97
C SER A 205 12.97 6.78 -17.15
N VAL A 206 13.15 5.98 -16.11
CA VAL A 206 14.44 5.76 -15.43
C VAL A 206 15.07 4.49 -15.97
N TYR A 207 16.28 4.63 -16.51
CA TYR A 207 17.14 3.52 -16.93
C TYR A 207 18.58 3.86 -16.55
N ASP A 208 18.97 3.60 -15.31
CA ASP A 208 20.33 3.83 -14.81
C ASP A 208 20.71 2.74 -13.82
N TRP A 209 21.38 1.69 -14.31
CA TRP A 209 21.81 0.55 -13.49
C TRP A 209 23.24 0.68 -12.97
N ASP A 210 23.92 1.77 -13.32
CA ASP A 210 25.25 2.06 -12.78
C ASP A 210 25.13 2.70 -11.39
N VAL A 211 24.09 3.51 -11.18
CA VAL A 211 23.87 4.25 -9.93
C VAL A 211 22.64 3.74 -9.18
N LEU A 212 21.55 3.44 -9.88
CA LEU A 212 20.27 3.10 -9.23
C LEU A 212 20.04 1.59 -9.19
N GLY A 213 19.49 1.13 -8.07
CA GLY A 213 19.03 -0.26 -7.92
C GLY A 213 17.58 -0.46 -8.41
N PRO A 214 17.01 -1.66 -8.16
CA PRO A 214 15.60 -1.96 -8.42
C PRO A 214 14.65 -0.94 -7.78
N ALA A 215 13.63 -0.49 -8.51
CA ALA A 215 12.63 0.40 -7.96
C ALA A 215 11.43 -0.41 -7.44
N SER A 216 11.29 -0.47 -6.11
CA SER A 216 10.12 -1.04 -5.45
C SER A 216 9.06 0.02 -5.10
N ALA A 217 9.49 1.23 -4.76
CA ALA A 217 8.65 2.33 -4.27
C ALA A 217 9.01 3.66 -4.96
N VAL A 218 8.01 4.52 -5.17
CA VAL A 218 8.18 5.91 -5.57
C VAL A 218 7.15 6.80 -4.86
N GLN A 219 7.56 8.00 -4.46
CA GLN A 219 6.69 9.02 -3.91
C GLN A 219 6.80 10.30 -4.74
N ILE A 220 5.65 10.86 -5.12
CA ILE A 220 5.58 12.11 -5.89
C ILE A 220 5.35 13.27 -4.92
N LEU A 221 6.40 14.04 -4.63
CA LEU A 221 6.38 15.07 -3.58
C LEU A 221 5.41 16.24 -3.85
N SER A 222 5.09 16.49 -5.12
CA SER A 222 4.10 17.50 -5.51
C SER A 222 2.66 17.00 -5.41
N ASP A 223 2.43 15.70 -5.23
CA ASP A 223 1.14 15.21 -4.78
C ASP A 223 1.13 15.33 -3.25
N PRO A 224 0.35 16.25 -2.66
CA PRO A 224 0.39 16.51 -1.21
C PRO A 224 -0.10 15.32 -0.37
N GLY A 225 -0.33 14.15 -0.97
CA GLY A 225 -0.81 12.94 -0.31
C GLY A 225 -1.98 13.22 0.63
N VAL A 226 -2.01 12.47 1.72
CA VAL A 226 -2.53 12.98 2.99
C VAL A 226 -1.49 13.99 3.50
N PRO A 227 -1.88 15.18 4.01
CA PRO A 227 -0.93 16.23 4.32
C PRO A 227 0.10 15.79 5.35
N GLU A 228 1.30 15.47 4.87
CA GLU A 228 2.52 15.57 5.68
C GLU A 228 2.91 17.04 5.70
N VAL A 229 3.11 17.60 6.89
CA VAL A 229 3.82 18.88 7.02
C VAL A 229 5.31 18.53 7.01
N PRO A 230 6.10 18.95 6.01
CA PRO A 230 7.52 18.65 5.96
C PRO A 230 8.21 19.05 7.27
N GLY A 231 8.94 18.10 7.88
CA GLY A 231 9.62 18.27 9.17
C GLY A 231 8.84 17.79 10.41
N ASP A 232 7.56 17.38 10.30
CA ASP A 232 6.84 16.81 11.45
C ASP A 232 7.41 15.46 11.92
N CYS A 233 7.99 14.68 11.00
CA CYS A 233 8.70 13.42 11.31
C CYS A 233 10.16 13.63 11.77
N GLU A 234 10.69 14.86 11.69
CA GLU A 234 12.09 15.19 12.01
C GLU A 234 12.28 15.92 13.37
N ARG A 235 11.20 16.05 14.18
CA ARG A 235 11.24 16.77 15.47
C ARG A 235 11.85 15.97 16.62
#